data_AF-A0A815NCF3-F1
#
_entry.id   AF-A0A815NCF3-F1
#
_cell.length_a   1.000
_cell.length_b   1.000
_cell.length_c   1.000
_cell.angle_alpha   90.00
_cell.angle_beta   90.00
_cell.angle_gamma   90.00
#
_symmetry.space_group_name_H-M   'P 1'
#
loop_
_entity.id
_entity.type
_entity.pdbx_description
1 polymer ?
#
loop_
_entity_poly.entity_id
_entity_poly.type
_entity_poly.pdbx_seq_one_letter_code
_entity_poly.pdbx_strand_id
1 'polypeptide(L)'
;MSSDATESSLQSPVVECDTASSSDESSVTKSVEKTARDQFYTGIKITDQQKSWEATCQICKSKVRGTVGVTSNYNRHIKDCHPNYYESWQEQLQAIGLRNQKKITETMDVRKPKSSSGSIYSATHPRQVELQKSIVEDLIIELGLPLSLVEREGFNNFMLHVDSKFSTISRRTLSRSILPNLYTKMLDGLKRFCSKATFISMTLDL
;
A
#
# COMPACT_ATOMS: atom_id res chain seq x y z
N MET A 1 -45.85 57.06 -4.28
CA MET A 1 -46.83 56.76 -3.22
C MET A 1 -46.06 55.90 -2.23
N SER A 2 -45.36 56.55 -1.31
CA SER A 2 -45.77 56.72 0.10
C SER A 2 -45.53 55.43 0.89
N SER A 3 -44.98 55.38 2.09
CA SER A 3 -44.30 56.26 3.06
C SER A 3 -43.99 55.34 4.27
N ASP A 4 -43.21 55.86 5.22
CA ASP A 4 -43.03 55.42 6.62
C ASP A 4 -41.97 54.34 6.87
N ALA A 5 -40.81 54.64 7.50
CA ALA A 5 -40.56 55.18 8.86
C ALA A 5 -41.03 54.19 9.95
N THR A 6 -40.30 53.87 11.03
CA THR A 6 -39.70 54.80 12.02
C THR A 6 -38.69 54.07 12.95
N GLU A 7 -37.85 54.90 13.59
CA GLU A 7 -36.85 54.74 14.67
C GLU A 7 -37.17 53.93 15.95
N SER A 8 -36.09 53.63 16.71
CA SER A 8 -35.92 53.64 18.19
C SER A 8 -35.23 52.35 18.71
N SER A 9 -33.97 52.32 19.16
CA SER A 9 -33.29 52.87 20.36
C SER A 9 -33.29 51.95 21.61
N LEU A 10 -32.10 51.85 22.23
CA LEU A 10 -31.75 51.52 23.63
C LEU A 10 -31.48 50.05 24.09
N GLN A 11 -30.19 49.85 24.41
CA GLN A 11 -29.58 49.35 25.66
C GLN A 11 -30.01 48.02 26.34
N SER A 12 -28.98 47.21 26.60
CA SER A 12 -28.91 46.04 27.50
C SER A 12 -29.37 46.31 28.94
N PRO A 13 -29.63 45.23 29.72
CA PRO A 13 -28.93 45.13 31.00
C PRO A 13 -28.42 43.72 31.36
N VAL A 14 -27.37 43.78 32.16
CA VAL A 14 -26.64 42.74 32.88
C VAL A 14 -27.50 42.22 34.03
N VAL A 15 -27.48 40.91 34.28
CA VAL A 15 -27.82 40.34 35.60
C VAL A 15 -26.74 39.31 35.96
N GLU A 16 -26.15 39.55 37.12
CA GLU A 16 -25.06 38.84 37.77
C GLU A 16 -25.58 38.44 39.16
N CYS A 17 -25.44 37.16 39.55
CA CYS A 17 -25.22 36.71 40.93
C CYS A 17 -25.00 35.19 41.02
N ASP A 18 -23.72 34.83 41.23
CA ASP A 18 -23.13 33.91 42.22
C ASP A 18 -24.05 32.95 43.01
N THR A 19 -23.70 31.71 43.37
CA THR A 19 -22.42 31.19 43.89
C THR A 19 -22.47 29.66 44.03
N ALA A 20 -21.31 28.98 43.83
CA ALA A 20 -20.81 27.70 44.39
C ALA A 20 -21.60 26.39 44.12
N SER A 21 -21.03 25.21 43.87
CA SER A 21 -19.67 24.61 43.77
C SER A 21 -19.98 23.18 43.28
N SER A 22 -19.30 22.51 42.35
CA SER A 22 -17.92 22.01 42.40
C SER A 22 -17.79 20.93 41.32
N SER A 23 -16.57 20.76 40.80
CA SER A 23 -15.97 19.53 40.20
C SER A 23 -16.62 18.97 38.91
N ASP A 24 -15.94 18.71 37.79
CA ASP A 24 -14.50 18.62 37.54
C ASP A 24 -14.19 18.92 36.08
N GLU A 25 -13.07 19.62 35.93
CA GLU A 25 -12.30 19.77 34.72
C GLU A 25 -11.75 18.40 34.26
N SER A 26 -11.90 18.08 32.98
CA SER A 26 -11.02 17.12 32.30
C SER A 26 -10.96 17.45 30.81
N SER A 27 -10.27 18.56 30.57
CA SER A 27 -9.65 18.96 29.32
C SER A 27 -8.59 17.93 28.90
N VAL A 28 -8.99 16.77 28.37
CA VAL A 28 -8.03 15.82 27.77
C VAL A 28 -7.61 16.36 26.40
N THR A 29 -6.45 17.00 26.37
CA THR A 29 -5.66 17.25 25.15
C THR A 29 -5.32 15.90 24.51
N LYS A 30 -6.21 15.38 23.66
CA LYS A 30 -5.98 14.09 23.01
C LYS A 30 -4.78 14.19 22.08
N SER A 31 -3.71 13.52 22.47
CA SER A 31 -2.53 13.25 21.67
C SER A 31 -2.97 12.56 20.38
N VAL A 32 -2.43 12.98 19.22
CA VAL A 32 -2.71 12.31 17.96
C VAL A 32 -2.03 10.94 17.97
N GLU A 33 -2.81 9.87 17.93
CA GLU A 33 -2.28 8.51 17.96
C GLU A 33 -1.72 8.08 16.61
N LYS A 34 -0.69 7.22 16.66
CA LYS A 34 0.06 6.77 15.48
C LYS A 34 -0.70 5.77 14.62
N THR A 35 -1.68 5.06 15.19
CA THR A 35 -2.41 4.00 14.47
C THR A 35 -3.89 4.34 14.36
N ALA A 36 -4.50 3.97 13.23
CA ALA A 36 -5.93 4.18 13.02
C ALA A 36 -6.78 3.40 14.03
N ARG A 37 -6.27 2.27 14.52
CA ARG A 37 -6.90 1.46 15.57
C ARG A 37 -7.08 2.29 16.85
N ASP A 38 -6.00 2.88 17.34
CA ASP A 38 -6.01 3.60 18.62
C ASP A 38 -6.70 4.97 18.49
N GLN A 39 -6.60 5.60 17.32
CA GLN A 39 -7.22 6.89 17.05
C GLN A 39 -8.76 6.80 16.94
N PHE A 40 -9.30 5.77 16.26
CA PHE A 40 -10.69 5.77 15.83
C PHE A 40 -11.56 4.62 16.35
N TYR A 41 -11.02 3.66 17.11
CA TYR A 41 -11.79 2.48 17.53
C TYR A 41 -11.80 2.32 19.05
N THR A 42 -12.89 1.75 19.58
CA THR A 42 -13.05 1.37 20.99
C THR A 42 -13.71 -0.01 21.13
N GLY A 43 -13.71 -0.55 22.35
CA GLY A 43 -14.43 -1.79 22.66
C GLY A 43 -13.88 -3.02 21.96
N ILE A 44 -12.56 -3.17 21.96
CA ILE A 44 -11.86 -4.27 21.28
C ILE A 44 -12.10 -5.57 22.05
N LYS A 45 -12.72 -6.55 21.37
CA LYS A 45 -12.94 -7.90 21.89
C LYS A 45 -12.07 -8.87 21.10
N ILE A 46 -11.26 -9.66 21.79
CA ILE A 46 -10.43 -10.71 21.21
C ILE A 46 -11.04 -12.05 21.60
N THR A 47 -11.25 -12.93 20.61
CA THR A 47 -11.75 -14.29 20.82
C THR A 47 -10.63 -15.27 20.49
N ASP A 48 -9.97 -15.79 21.52
CA ASP A 48 -8.78 -16.66 21.38
C ASP A 48 -9.09 -17.97 20.63
N GLN A 49 -10.29 -18.50 20.80
CA GLN A 49 -10.72 -19.76 20.17
C GLN A 49 -10.78 -19.70 18.65
N GLN A 50 -11.01 -18.51 18.07
CA GLN A 50 -11.18 -18.32 16.62
C GLN A 50 -10.12 -17.40 16.01
N LYS A 51 -9.11 -16.96 16.78
CA LYS A 51 -8.14 -15.92 16.37
C LYS A 51 -8.81 -14.72 15.71
N SER A 52 -10.00 -14.36 16.17
CA SER A 52 -10.80 -13.27 15.64
C SER A 52 -10.85 -12.12 16.64
N TRP A 53 -10.92 -10.90 16.14
CA TRP A 53 -11.19 -9.73 16.96
C TRP A 53 -12.27 -8.85 16.33
N GLU A 54 -12.95 -8.11 17.19
CA GLU A 54 -13.99 -7.15 16.83
C GLU A 54 -13.71 -5.82 17.53
N ALA A 55 -13.84 -4.71 16.83
CA ALA A 55 -13.79 -3.37 17.42
C ALA A 55 -14.88 -2.48 16.85
N THR A 56 -15.26 -1.45 17.61
CA THR A 56 -16.32 -0.52 17.22
C THR A 56 -15.71 0.80 16.78
N CYS A 57 -16.08 1.28 15.60
CA CYS A 57 -15.66 2.60 15.10
C CYS A 57 -16.31 3.71 15.94
N GLN A 58 -15.53 4.69 16.39
CA GLN A 58 -16.04 5.79 17.20
C GLN A 58 -16.91 6.77 16.41
N ILE A 59 -16.70 6.87 15.08
CA ILE A 59 -17.38 7.81 14.18
C ILE A 59 -18.75 7.27 13.76
N CYS A 60 -18.81 6.10 13.11
CA CYS A 60 -20.08 5.52 12.63
C CYS A 60 -20.70 4.46 13.54
N LYS A 61 -20.05 4.10 14.66
CA LYS A 61 -20.46 3.02 15.57
C LYS A 61 -20.60 1.63 14.91
N SER A 62 -20.11 1.47 13.67
CA SER A 62 -20.07 0.17 13.01
C SER A 62 -19.01 -0.74 13.62
N LYS A 63 -19.27 -2.06 13.59
CA LYS A 63 -18.34 -3.07 14.11
C LYS A 63 -17.45 -3.59 12.98
N VAL A 64 -16.14 -3.45 13.14
CA VAL A 64 -15.12 -3.98 12.23
C VAL A 64 -14.56 -5.27 12.81
N ARG A 65 -14.63 -6.34 12.02
CA ARG A 65 -14.16 -7.69 12.39
C ARG A 65 -12.92 -8.07 11.58
N GLY A 66 -12.04 -8.87 12.15
CA GLY A 66 -10.85 -9.34 11.45
C GLY A 66 -10.08 -10.43 12.18
N THR A 67 -9.00 -10.89 11.56
CA THR A 67 -8.05 -11.82 12.15
C THR A 67 -7.09 -11.08 13.07
N VAL A 68 -6.77 -11.68 14.22
CA VAL A 68 -5.82 -11.10 15.19
C VAL A 68 -4.48 -10.83 14.52
N GLY A 69 -3.96 -9.62 14.69
CA GLY A 69 -2.70 -9.16 14.08
C GLY A 69 -2.84 -8.42 12.75
N VAL A 70 -4.02 -8.43 12.11
CA VAL A 70 -4.25 -7.68 10.85
C VAL A 70 -4.89 -6.32 11.15
N THR A 71 -4.13 -5.25 10.94
CA THR A 71 -4.60 -3.86 11.19
C THR A 71 -5.10 -3.13 9.94
N SER A 72 -4.87 -3.69 8.75
CA SER A 72 -5.29 -3.10 7.47
C SER A 72 -6.81 -2.87 7.38
N ASN A 73 -7.61 -3.68 8.09
CA ASN A 73 -9.06 -3.56 8.10
C ASN A 73 -9.53 -2.22 8.70
N TYR A 74 -8.84 -1.70 9.73
CA TYR A 74 -9.17 -0.42 10.34
C TYR A 74 -8.92 0.75 9.39
N ASN A 75 -7.73 0.74 8.77
CA ASN A 75 -7.35 1.77 7.79
C ASN A 75 -8.32 1.77 6.60
N ARG A 76 -8.70 0.59 6.12
CA ARG A 76 -9.67 0.44 5.03
C ARG A 76 -11.04 1.02 5.39
N HIS A 77 -11.59 0.68 6.55
CA HIS A 77 -12.88 1.21 6.96
C HIS A 77 -12.87 2.73 7.11
N ILE A 78 -11.84 3.32 7.74
CA ILE A 78 -11.77 4.78 7.89
C ILE A 78 -11.58 5.45 6.52
N LYS A 79 -10.77 4.88 5.63
CA LYS A 79 -10.58 5.42 4.28
C LYS A 79 -11.85 5.36 3.42
N ASP A 80 -12.60 4.27 3.51
CA ASP A 80 -13.76 4.02 2.65
C ASP A 80 -15.03 4.70 3.20
N CYS A 81 -15.23 4.71 4.53
CA CYS A 81 -16.44 5.26 5.17
C CYS A 81 -16.26 6.68 5.73
N HIS A 82 -15.02 7.09 6.03
CA HIS A 82 -14.71 8.36 6.70
C HIS A 82 -13.51 9.09 6.07
N PRO A 83 -13.53 9.35 4.75
CA PRO A 83 -12.39 9.92 4.02
C PRO A 83 -11.93 11.26 4.62
N ASN A 84 -12.85 12.15 4.98
CA ASN A 84 -12.53 13.46 5.54
C ASN A 84 -11.78 13.36 6.89
N TYR A 85 -12.15 12.38 7.73
CA TYR A 85 -11.45 12.13 9.00
C TYR A 85 -10.10 11.45 8.79
N TYR A 86 -9.99 10.62 7.75
CA TYR A 86 -8.73 9.99 7.39
C TYR A 86 -7.70 11.02 6.91
N GLU A 87 -8.11 11.96 6.05
CA GLU A 87 -7.25 12.99 5.48
C GLU A 87 -6.73 13.95 6.55
N SER A 88 -7.62 14.50 7.38
CA SER A 88 -7.24 15.37 8.49
C SER A 88 -6.27 14.70 9.48
N TRP A 89 -6.49 13.42 9.79
CA TRP A 89 -5.55 12.67 10.64
C TRP A 89 -4.21 12.41 9.95
N GLN A 90 -4.19 12.13 8.64
CA GLN A 90 -2.94 12.00 7.88
C GLN A 90 -2.15 13.30 7.81
N GLU A 91 -2.81 14.45 7.75
CA GLU A 91 -2.18 15.78 7.81
C GLU A 91 -1.60 16.05 9.20
N GLN A 92 -2.34 15.73 10.25
CA GLN A 92 -1.85 15.84 11.63
C GLN A 92 -0.60 14.98 11.87
N LEU A 93 -0.60 13.72 11.39
CA LEU A 93 0.57 12.84 11.47
C LEU A 93 1.79 13.37 10.71
N GLN A 94 1.58 14.12 9.62
CA GLN A 94 2.66 14.76 8.86
C GLN A 94 3.23 15.95 9.62
N ALA A 95 2.36 16.81 10.15
CA ALA A 95 2.77 18.00 10.89
C ALA A 95 3.62 17.64 12.13
N ILE A 96 3.31 16.52 12.79
CA ILE A 96 4.03 16.04 13.97
C ILE A 96 5.20 15.08 13.63
N GLY A 97 5.54 14.91 12.34
CA GLY A 97 6.65 14.07 11.90
C GLY A 97 6.50 12.57 12.19
N LEU A 98 5.29 12.12 12.56
CA LEU A 98 5.00 10.72 12.88
C LEU A 98 4.64 9.88 11.65
N ARG A 99 4.51 10.50 10.47
CA ARG A 99 4.29 9.79 9.21
C ARG A 99 5.57 9.13 8.68
N ASN A 100 5.89 7.95 9.22
CA ASN A 100 6.81 7.01 8.58
C ASN A 100 6.09 6.16 7.53
N GLN A 101 5.74 6.73 6.37
CA GLN A 101 5.34 5.91 5.23
C GLN A 101 6.58 5.43 4.46
N LYS A 102 7.24 4.39 4.98
CA LYS A 102 7.82 3.40 4.07
C LYS A 102 6.64 2.68 3.42
N LYS A 103 6.58 2.66 2.09
CA LYS A 103 5.66 1.78 1.36
C LYS A 103 5.94 0.35 1.83
N ILE A 104 5.02 -0.21 2.60
CA ILE A 104 5.11 -1.59 3.09
C ILE A 104 4.82 -2.52 1.91
N THR A 105 5.88 -3.12 1.39
CA THR A 105 5.85 -4.46 0.81
C THR A 105 6.86 -5.31 1.55
N GLU A 106 6.67 -5.51 2.84
CA GLU A 106 7.47 -6.44 3.63
C GLU A 106 6.53 -7.15 4.63
N THR A 107 6.14 -8.36 4.27
CA THR A 107 5.67 -9.36 5.22
C THR A 107 6.84 -9.81 6.09
N MET A 108 6.63 -9.77 7.41
CA MET A 108 7.42 -10.32 8.51
C MET A 108 8.79 -10.93 8.18
N ASP A 109 9.85 -10.31 8.69
CA ASP A 109 10.98 -11.11 9.16
C ASP A 109 11.66 -10.50 10.40
N VAL A 110 12.12 -11.40 11.23
CA VAL A 110 12.74 -11.20 12.54
C VAL A 110 13.96 -10.29 12.39
N ARG A 111 14.12 -9.30 13.29
CA ARG A 111 15.32 -8.46 13.40
C ARG A 111 16.58 -9.35 13.51
N LYS A 112 17.27 -9.59 12.41
CA LYS A 112 18.68 -9.99 12.40
C LYS A 112 19.56 -8.73 12.40
N PRO A 113 20.70 -8.75 13.10
CA PRO A 113 21.59 -7.61 13.20
C PRO A 113 22.18 -7.28 11.83
N LYS A 114 22.35 -5.98 11.56
CA LYS A 114 22.98 -5.45 10.35
C LYS A 114 24.42 -5.95 10.27
N SER A 115 24.67 -7.03 9.54
CA SER A 115 25.96 -7.26 8.93
C SER A 115 26.06 -6.34 7.71
N SER A 116 27.16 -5.61 7.62
CA SER A 116 27.59 -4.77 6.50
C SER A 116 28.00 -5.60 5.27
N SER A 117 27.18 -6.59 4.89
CA SER A 117 27.43 -7.49 3.77
C SER A 117 26.46 -7.19 2.64
N GLY A 118 26.89 -6.33 1.71
CA GLY A 118 26.36 -6.17 0.33
C GLY A 118 24.87 -5.92 0.18
N SER A 119 24.47 -4.66 -0.03
CA SER A 119 23.12 -4.33 -0.52
C SER A 119 22.79 -5.14 -1.77
N ILE A 120 21.59 -5.74 -1.79
CA ILE A 120 20.97 -6.32 -2.99
C ILE A 120 20.93 -5.24 -4.09
N TYR A 121 21.07 -5.66 -5.35
CA TYR A 121 20.99 -4.75 -6.48
C TYR A 121 19.63 -4.07 -6.58
N SER A 122 19.63 -2.79 -6.97
CA SER A 122 18.40 -2.11 -7.36
C SER A 122 17.87 -2.67 -8.68
N ALA A 123 16.57 -2.50 -8.95
CA ALA A 123 15.95 -2.93 -10.20
C ALA A 123 16.58 -2.31 -11.46
N THR A 124 17.25 -1.17 -11.33
CA THR A 124 17.93 -0.45 -12.42
C THR A 124 19.41 -0.79 -12.54
N HIS A 125 19.96 -1.62 -11.65
CA HIS A 125 21.37 -1.94 -11.66
C HIS A 125 21.74 -2.74 -12.94
N PRO A 126 22.84 -2.41 -13.65
CA PRO A 126 23.18 -3.07 -14.91
C PRO A 126 23.26 -4.58 -14.81
N ARG A 127 23.92 -5.10 -13.74
CA ARG A 127 24.05 -6.54 -13.51
C ARG A 127 22.72 -7.23 -13.23
N GLN A 128 21.81 -6.53 -12.55
CA GLN A 128 20.47 -7.03 -12.27
C GLN A 128 19.70 -7.19 -13.58
N VAL A 129 19.70 -6.15 -14.42
CA VAL A 129 19.02 -6.16 -15.72
C VAL A 129 19.62 -7.21 -16.65
N GLU A 130 20.95 -7.34 -16.69
CA GLU A 130 21.65 -8.32 -17.51
C GLU A 130 21.26 -9.76 -17.14
N LEU A 131 21.37 -10.13 -15.87
CA LEU A 131 21.00 -11.48 -15.41
C LEU A 131 19.51 -11.75 -15.60
N GLN A 132 18.65 -10.76 -15.30
CA GLN A 132 17.21 -10.89 -15.55
C GLN A 132 16.92 -11.15 -17.02
N LYS A 133 17.60 -10.43 -17.92
CA LYS A 133 17.47 -10.59 -19.36
C LYS A 133 17.92 -11.99 -19.82
N SER A 134 19.08 -12.46 -19.39
CA SER A 134 19.57 -13.81 -19.72
C SER A 134 18.66 -14.92 -19.19
N ILE A 135 18.10 -14.77 -17.98
CA ILE A 135 17.11 -15.75 -17.49
C ILE A 135 15.89 -15.81 -18.42
N VAL A 136 15.41 -14.67 -18.90
CA VAL A 136 14.24 -14.62 -19.78
C VAL A 136 14.56 -15.16 -21.17
N GLU A 137 15.62 -14.66 -21.80
CA GLU A 137 15.97 -15.00 -23.18
C GLU A 137 16.54 -16.42 -23.26
N ASP A 138 17.56 -16.74 -22.47
CA ASP A 138 18.29 -17.99 -22.61
C ASP A 138 17.57 -19.16 -21.93
N LEU A 139 17.03 -18.97 -20.72
CA LEU A 139 16.44 -20.09 -19.97
C LEU A 139 14.97 -20.31 -20.29
N ILE A 140 14.16 -19.25 -20.30
CA ILE A 140 12.72 -19.39 -20.49
C ILE A 140 12.36 -19.56 -21.97
N ILE A 141 12.97 -18.78 -22.86
CA ILE A 141 12.60 -18.76 -24.28
C ILE A 141 13.41 -19.80 -25.06
N GLU A 142 14.73 -19.69 -25.10
CA GLU A 142 15.57 -20.58 -25.91
C GLU A 142 15.53 -22.04 -25.41
N LEU A 143 15.67 -22.25 -24.09
CA LEU A 143 15.57 -23.60 -23.51
C LEU A 143 14.13 -24.06 -23.21
N GLY A 144 13.13 -23.19 -23.37
CA GLY A 144 11.72 -23.52 -23.12
C GLY A 144 11.41 -23.92 -21.66
N LEU A 145 12.21 -23.46 -20.69
CA LEU A 145 12.01 -23.85 -19.29
C LEU A 145 10.72 -23.23 -18.70
N PRO A 146 10.04 -23.92 -17.76
CA PRO A 146 8.78 -23.43 -17.20
C PRO A 146 9.00 -22.15 -16.38
N LEU A 147 8.05 -21.20 -16.47
CA LEU A 147 8.12 -19.92 -15.75
C LEU A 147 8.23 -20.06 -14.23
N SER A 148 7.79 -21.18 -13.67
CA SER A 148 7.93 -21.45 -12.24
C SER A 148 9.38 -21.67 -11.79
N LEU A 149 10.33 -21.89 -12.72
CA LEU A 149 11.75 -22.12 -12.43
C LEU A 149 12.32 -21.05 -11.50
N VAL A 150 12.01 -19.78 -11.76
CA VAL A 150 12.55 -18.63 -11.02
C VAL A 150 12.06 -18.52 -9.58
N GLU A 151 11.09 -19.33 -9.18
CA GLU A 151 10.55 -19.41 -7.82
C GLU A 151 10.92 -20.74 -7.13
N ARG A 152 11.60 -21.66 -7.83
CA ARG A 152 12.05 -22.92 -7.24
C ARG A 152 13.25 -22.67 -6.33
N GLU A 153 13.24 -23.28 -5.14
CA GLU A 153 14.32 -23.14 -4.16
C GLU A 153 15.69 -23.53 -4.73
N GLY A 154 15.77 -24.61 -5.52
CA GLY A 154 17.02 -25.02 -6.16
C GLY A 154 17.60 -23.96 -7.09
N PHE A 155 16.75 -23.26 -7.85
CA PHE A 155 17.17 -22.15 -8.70
C PHE A 155 17.61 -20.94 -7.88
N ASN A 156 16.86 -20.59 -6.83
CA ASN A 156 17.23 -19.48 -5.95
C ASN A 156 18.56 -19.73 -5.25
N ASN A 157 18.78 -20.94 -4.75
CA ASN A 157 20.05 -21.34 -4.14
C ASN A 157 21.19 -21.28 -5.15
N PHE A 158 20.99 -21.77 -6.37
CA PHE A 158 21.98 -21.64 -7.45
C PHE A 158 22.33 -20.16 -7.70
N MET A 159 21.32 -19.30 -7.85
CA MET A 159 21.54 -17.87 -8.08
C MET A 159 22.25 -17.16 -6.94
N LEU A 160 22.04 -17.57 -5.68
CA LEU A 160 22.79 -17.04 -4.55
C LEU A 160 24.30 -17.35 -4.64
N HIS A 161 24.68 -18.49 -5.21
CA HIS A 161 26.09 -18.84 -5.45
C HIS A 161 26.65 -18.14 -6.68
N VAL A 162 25.85 -17.94 -7.72
CA VAL A 162 26.24 -17.21 -8.94
C VAL A 162 26.45 -15.72 -8.63
N ASP A 163 25.47 -15.09 -7.99
CA ASP A 163 25.49 -13.69 -7.62
C ASP A 163 24.59 -13.45 -6.40
N SER A 164 25.22 -13.41 -5.22
CA SER A 164 24.52 -13.19 -3.95
C SER A 164 23.76 -11.86 -3.83
N LYS A 165 24.05 -10.87 -4.70
CA LYS A 165 23.37 -9.56 -4.69
C LYS A 165 22.21 -9.51 -5.68
N PHE A 166 22.04 -10.54 -6.51
CA PHE A 166 20.95 -10.64 -7.47
C PHE A 166 19.61 -10.87 -6.77
N SER A 167 18.58 -10.15 -7.22
CA SER A 167 17.20 -10.38 -6.77
C SER A 167 16.42 -11.13 -7.85
N THR A 168 15.80 -12.26 -7.49
CA THR A 168 15.05 -13.08 -8.45
C THR A 168 13.75 -12.40 -8.90
N ILE A 169 13.36 -12.65 -10.14
CA ILE A 169 12.10 -12.17 -10.72
C ILE A 169 10.99 -13.13 -10.30
N SER A 170 9.79 -12.61 -10.03
CA SER A 170 8.63 -13.48 -9.82
C SER A 170 8.07 -14.02 -11.14
N ARG A 171 7.48 -15.23 -11.07
CA ARG A 171 6.71 -15.83 -12.17
C ARG A 171 5.59 -14.91 -12.64
N ARG A 172 4.95 -14.21 -11.70
CA ARG A 172 3.89 -13.23 -12.00
C ARG A 172 4.42 -12.09 -12.86
N THR A 173 5.59 -11.56 -12.56
CA THR A 173 6.22 -10.48 -13.36
C THR A 173 6.57 -10.99 -14.75
N LEU A 174 7.12 -12.20 -14.87
CA LEU A 174 7.39 -12.84 -16.16
C LEU A 174 6.11 -12.92 -17.00
N SER A 175 5.05 -13.50 -16.44
CA SER A 175 3.79 -13.76 -17.15
C SER A 175 2.98 -12.49 -17.45
N ARG A 176 2.93 -11.51 -16.54
CA ARG A 176 2.03 -10.35 -16.67
C ARG A 176 2.67 -9.12 -17.32
N SER A 177 3.99 -9.07 -17.39
CA SER A 177 4.72 -7.89 -17.85
C SER A 177 5.74 -8.26 -18.92
N ILE A 178 6.74 -9.05 -18.56
CA ILE A 178 7.92 -9.23 -19.41
C ILE A 178 7.57 -9.96 -20.71
N LEU A 179 6.90 -11.12 -20.63
CA LEU A 179 6.57 -11.91 -21.82
C LEU A 179 5.55 -11.23 -22.74
N PRO A 180 4.44 -10.63 -22.22
CA PRO A 180 3.55 -9.85 -23.07
C PRO A 180 4.26 -8.70 -23.80
N ASN A 181 5.12 -7.96 -23.10
CA ASN A 181 5.88 -6.85 -23.70
C ASN A 181 6.89 -7.33 -24.75
N LEU A 182 7.49 -8.51 -24.53
CA LEU A 182 8.41 -9.09 -25.49
C LEU A 182 7.67 -9.57 -26.75
N TYR A 183 6.51 -10.22 -26.58
CA TYR A 183 5.66 -10.63 -27.68
C TYR A 183 5.21 -9.45 -28.54
N THR A 184 4.74 -8.36 -27.93
CA THR A 184 4.32 -7.17 -28.69
C THR A 184 5.49 -6.55 -29.45
N LYS A 185 6.67 -6.45 -28.82
CA LYS A 185 7.90 -5.96 -29.48
C LYS A 185 8.29 -6.83 -30.68
N MET A 186 8.23 -8.15 -30.54
CA MET A 186 8.53 -9.10 -31.62
C MET A 186 7.49 -8.99 -32.74
N LEU A 187 6.20 -8.93 -32.39
CA LEU A 187 5.10 -8.76 -33.33
C LEU A 187 5.23 -7.46 -34.13
N ASP A 188 5.59 -6.35 -33.48
CA ASP A 188 5.82 -5.08 -34.17
C ASP A 188 7.03 -5.13 -35.09
N GLY A 189 8.08 -5.87 -34.70
CA GLY A 189 9.21 -6.19 -35.58
C GLY A 189 8.76 -6.96 -36.82
N LEU A 190 7.98 -8.01 -36.63
CA LEU A 190 7.44 -8.84 -37.71
C LEU A 190 6.53 -8.03 -38.63
N LYS A 191 5.63 -7.20 -38.10
CA LYS A 191 4.79 -6.30 -38.90
C LYS A 191 5.62 -5.36 -39.78
N ARG A 192 6.67 -4.74 -39.23
CA ARG A 192 7.59 -3.88 -39.99
C ARG A 192 8.37 -4.63 -41.06
N PHE A 193 8.70 -5.89 -40.79
CA PHE A 193 9.34 -6.76 -41.77
C PHE A 193 8.37 -7.10 -42.91
N CYS A 194 7.17 -7.57 -42.58
CA CYS A 194 6.14 -7.92 -43.56
C CYS A 194 5.68 -6.72 -44.40
N SER A 195 5.59 -5.51 -43.83
CA SER A 195 5.19 -4.31 -44.59
C SER A 195 6.20 -3.92 -45.68
N LYS A 196 7.45 -4.38 -45.57
CA LYS A 196 8.51 -4.14 -46.57
C LYS A 196 8.66 -5.28 -47.56
N ALA A 197 8.06 -6.43 -47.28
CA ALA A 197 8.19 -7.62 -48.10
C ALA A 197 7.24 -7.54 -49.30
N THR A 198 7.77 -7.75 -50.50
CA THR A 198 6.97 -7.78 -51.75
C THR A 198 6.22 -9.09 -51.93
N PHE A 199 6.80 -10.18 -51.45
CA PHE A 199 6.24 -11.53 -51.49
C PHE A 199 6.49 -12.21 -50.14
N ILE A 200 5.50 -12.97 -49.67
CA ILE A 200 5.58 -13.78 -48.45
C ILE A 200 5.11 -15.19 -48.80
N SER A 201 5.90 -16.20 -48.43
CA SER A 201 5.50 -17.60 -48.48
C SER A 201 5.34 -18.11 -47.04
N MET A 202 4.27 -18.84 -46.77
CA MET A 202 3.95 -19.38 -45.44
C MET A 202 3.47 -20.82 -45.61
N THR A 203 4.04 -21.71 -44.83
CA THR A 203 3.61 -23.11 -44.72
C THR A 203 2.63 -23.22 -43.57
N LEU A 204 1.45 -23.79 -43.83
CA LEU A 204 0.45 -24.08 -42.81
C LEU A 204 0.40 -25.60 -42.62
N ASP A 205 0.74 -26.06 -41.43
CA ASP A 205 0.56 -27.45 -40.99
C ASP A 205 -0.74 -27.50 -40.18
N LEU A 206 -1.70 -28.34 -40.59
CA LEU A 206 -3.08 -28.39 -40.08
C LEU A 206 -3.35 -29.65 -39.27
#